data_AF-A0AAV6YLB7-F1
#
_entry.id   AF-A0AAV6YLB7-F1
#
_cell.length_a   1.000
_cell.length_b   1.000
_cell.length_c   1.000
_cell.angle_alpha   90.00
_cell.angle_beta   90.00
_cell.angle_gamma   90.00
#
_symmetry.space_group_name_H-M   'P 1'
#
loop_
_entity.id
_entity.type
_entity.pdbx_description
1 polymer ?
#
loop_
_entity_poly.entity_id
_entity_poly.type
_entity_poly.pdbx_seq_one_letter_code
_entity_poly.pdbx_strand_id
1 'polypeptide(L)'
;MELKKRREELEDVNDALANEQKKTRELQWALEKEKTKSDRSEQQEKEALEDLQILLEDQKTKTLEISKLLEEEQLLVTSLQEQMTSKESLHDSALSQERSKVSELQALLDAEKTRSLELANALQCKQGVEARVRTTETTGEAGAHNPTEELLRDLQGQLESKGQRIIELVTEAEAYKLESVQLRQNLQEERQRLRKELEAEKEAAKLAKNQVEGLTSTVEELQGQIQDRVTEIRRLQSKESQYKETIQNLQRSQRSKESGPEKVESSATVKTSSELVRSERRQSVGSVPNVLCPDPLSTMNGDPDTEGAAFSVDTIRRRLQQVSSKLRQLAAKATRRLMFEATDDDDLAWSQRALQEVVSQLGQVSVLSLQGQSLVLPPGISANTLTEKLLTQNAELTGYVSRLTNEKNDLQNALLRLEGEISHHRAREDATDHPSWDHTLNTDTFTEEREAWTREKLNLHKSLKQMEAELSKVKAELRNETIQRDLGRDTDNAALKRMYGKYLRSESFRKALVYQKKYLLLLLGGFQECEEATLALIARMGGQASYTDLEVITKHSRAFTRFRSAARVAIAISR
;
A
#
# COMPACT_ATOMS: atom_id res chain seq x y z
N MET A 1 99.98 43.25 52.60
CA MET A 1 99.34 43.72 51.35
C MET A 1 99.00 42.55 50.43
N GLU A 2 99.90 41.59 50.19
CA GLU A 2 99.65 40.42 49.33
C GLU A 2 98.46 39.53 49.76
N LEU A 3 98.26 39.30 51.06
CA LEU A 3 97.11 38.50 51.53
C LEU A 3 95.75 39.17 51.30
N LYS A 4 95.70 40.51 51.25
CA LYS A 4 94.47 41.24 50.91
C LYS A 4 94.20 41.15 49.41
N LYS A 5 95.22 41.37 48.58
CA LYS A 5 95.14 41.22 47.13
C LYS A 5 94.72 39.80 46.71
N ARG A 6 95.28 38.76 47.34
CA ARG A 6 94.87 37.36 47.11
C ARG A 6 93.44 37.05 47.55
N ARG A 7 92.91 37.76 48.56
CA ARG A 7 91.52 37.62 49.00
C ARG A 7 90.57 38.26 48.00
N GLU A 8 90.89 39.46 47.55
CA GLU A 8 90.15 40.18 46.49
C GLU A 8 90.15 39.36 45.19
N GLU A 9 91.31 38.83 44.77
CA GLU A 9 91.40 37.93 43.60
C GLU A 9 90.59 36.63 43.79
N LEU A 10 90.51 36.08 45.00
CA LEU A 10 89.67 34.91 45.32
C LEU A 10 88.17 35.25 45.27
N GLU A 11 87.79 36.43 45.74
CA GLU A 11 86.42 36.94 45.72
C GLU A 11 85.96 37.18 44.27
N ASP A 12 86.79 37.81 43.44
CA ASP A 12 86.53 38.02 42.01
C ASP A 12 86.36 36.68 41.26
N VAL A 13 87.20 35.67 41.56
CA VAL A 13 87.09 34.33 40.97
C VAL A 13 85.84 33.61 41.46
N ASN A 14 85.48 33.77 42.73
CA ASN A 14 84.26 33.19 43.29
C ASN A 14 83.00 33.82 42.69
N ASP A 15 82.99 35.13 42.49
CA ASP A 15 81.89 35.85 41.83
C ASP A 15 81.81 35.49 40.34
N ALA A 16 82.94 35.33 39.66
CA ALA A 16 82.97 34.82 38.28
C ALA A 16 82.41 33.39 38.21
N LEU A 17 82.79 32.51 39.14
CA LEU A 17 82.25 31.15 39.23
C LEU A 17 80.74 31.16 39.51
N ALA A 18 80.26 32.00 40.42
CA ALA A 18 78.83 32.14 40.72
C ALA A 18 78.04 32.66 39.51
N ASN A 19 78.60 33.61 38.76
CA ASN A 19 78.01 34.13 37.54
C ASN A 19 77.96 33.07 36.42
N GLU A 20 79.02 32.29 36.22
CA GLU A 20 79.01 31.17 35.27
C GLU A 20 78.04 30.06 35.69
N GLN A 21 77.93 29.76 36.99
CA GLN A 21 76.91 28.85 37.51
C GLN A 21 75.48 29.38 37.31
N LYS A 22 75.26 30.69 37.40
CA LYS A 22 73.97 31.31 37.09
C LYS A 22 73.66 31.21 35.60
N LYS A 23 74.62 31.56 34.73
CA LYS A 23 74.48 31.44 33.27
C LYS A 23 74.20 30.01 32.83
N THR A 24 74.89 29.01 33.41
CA THR A 24 74.64 27.59 33.09
C THR A 24 73.23 27.15 33.49
N ARG A 25 72.70 27.58 34.64
CA ARG A 25 71.30 27.32 35.02
C ARG A 25 70.30 28.02 34.09
N GLU A 26 70.57 29.27 33.69
CA GLU A 26 69.73 30.01 32.73
C GLU A 26 69.71 29.34 31.35
N LEU A 27 70.87 28.89 30.85
CA LEU A 27 70.98 28.13 29.61
C LEU A 27 70.30 26.77 29.71
N GLN A 28 70.43 26.06 30.83
CA GLN A 28 69.70 24.81 31.08
C GLN A 28 68.19 25.04 31.05
N TRP A 29 67.70 26.07 31.73
CA TRP A 29 66.28 26.42 31.72
C TRP A 29 65.78 26.82 30.33
N ALA A 30 66.57 27.61 29.58
CA ALA A 30 66.23 27.98 28.20
C ALA A 30 66.19 26.77 27.27
N LEU A 31 67.16 25.85 27.39
CA LEU A 31 67.19 24.59 26.64
C LEU A 31 65.97 23.74 26.95
N GLU A 32 65.63 23.56 28.23
CA GLU A 32 64.49 22.75 28.65
C GLU A 32 63.16 23.38 28.21
N LYS A 33 63.04 24.70 28.33
CA LYS A 33 61.89 25.45 27.80
C LYS A 33 61.76 25.24 26.29
N GLU A 34 62.85 25.32 25.53
CA GLU A 34 62.80 25.13 24.09
C GLU A 34 62.50 23.69 23.70
N LYS A 35 63.05 22.70 24.43
CA LYS A 35 62.68 21.29 24.27
C LYS A 35 61.19 21.07 24.47
N THR A 36 60.61 21.53 25.57
CA THR A 36 59.17 21.37 25.82
C THR A 36 58.30 22.05 24.76
N LYS A 37 58.76 23.16 24.15
CA LYS A 37 58.04 23.78 23.03
C LYS A 37 58.17 22.95 21.75
N SER A 38 59.37 22.46 21.42
CA SER A 38 59.61 21.58 20.28
C SER A 38 58.75 20.32 20.39
N ASP A 39 58.77 19.66 21.55
CA ASP A 39 57.98 18.45 21.81
C ASP A 39 56.48 18.71 21.63
N ARG A 40 55.98 19.87 22.08
CA ARG A 40 54.58 20.26 21.87
C ARG A 40 54.27 20.54 20.39
N SER A 41 55.18 21.18 19.66
CA SER A 41 55.02 21.44 18.22
C SER A 41 55.01 20.14 17.43
N GLU A 42 55.95 19.24 17.71
CA GLU A 42 56.02 17.91 17.08
C GLU A 42 54.77 17.08 17.38
N GLN A 43 54.25 17.16 18.60
CA GLN A 43 53.01 16.47 18.96
C GLN A 43 51.81 17.04 18.18
N GLN A 44 51.71 18.37 18.06
CA GLN A 44 50.66 19.01 17.24
C GLN A 44 50.77 18.64 15.76
N GLU A 45 51.99 18.56 15.22
CA GLU A 45 52.22 18.12 13.84
C GLU A 45 51.83 16.65 13.64
N LYS A 46 52.14 15.77 14.60
CA LYS A 46 51.71 14.36 14.56
C LYS A 46 50.20 14.22 14.58
N GLU A 47 49.52 14.93 15.49
CA GLU A 47 48.05 14.95 15.56
C GLU A 47 47.43 15.44 14.24
N ALA A 48 47.98 16.53 13.67
CA ALA A 48 47.51 17.03 12.37
C ALA A 48 47.75 16.04 11.22
N LEU A 49 48.86 15.29 11.24
CA LEU A 49 49.12 14.24 10.25
C LEU A 49 48.18 13.05 10.40
N GLU A 50 47.86 12.66 11.64
CA GLU A 50 46.88 11.60 11.92
C GLU A 50 45.48 11.99 11.43
N ASP A 51 45.05 13.24 11.68
CA ASP A 51 43.79 13.77 11.17
C ASP A 51 43.73 13.78 9.64
N LEU A 52 44.81 14.24 8.99
CA LEU A 52 44.92 14.22 7.53
C LEU A 52 44.93 12.79 6.98
N GLN A 53 45.55 11.84 7.68
CA GLN A 53 45.55 10.44 7.28
C GLN A 53 44.14 9.84 7.38
N ILE A 54 43.38 10.12 8.44
CA ILE A 54 41.98 9.70 8.56
C ILE A 54 41.15 10.27 7.41
N LEU A 55 41.27 11.58 7.14
CA LEU A 55 40.56 12.22 6.03
C LEU A 55 40.94 11.63 4.67
N LEU A 56 42.21 11.28 4.46
CA LEU A 56 42.67 10.66 3.24
C LEU A 56 42.09 9.25 3.06
N GLU A 57 42.06 8.43 4.12
CA GLU A 57 41.44 7.11 4.08
C GLU A 57 39.92 7.21 3.87
N ASP A 58 39.25 8.19 4.47
CA ASP A 58 37.83 8.49 4.20
C ASP A 58 37.59 8.90 2.74
N GLN A 59 38.49 9.68 2.14
CA GLN A 59 38.38 10.03 0.71
C GLN A 59 38.65 8.82 -0.19
N LYS A 60 39.62 7.95 0.16
CA LYS A 60 39.89 6.71 -0.57
C LYS A 60 38.70 5.77 -0.55
N THR A 61 38.10 5.56 0.62
CA THR A 61 36.91 4.69 0.76
C THR A 61 35.73 5.24 -0.05
N LYS A 62 35.45 6.54 0.00
CA LYS A 62 34.43 7.20 -0.85
C LYS A 62 34.73 7.05 -2.34
N THR A 63 35.99 7.21 -2.74
CA THR A 63 36.40 7.06 -4.15
C THR A 63 36.21 5.61 -4.63
N LEU A 64 36.53 4.62 -3.80
CA LEU A 64 36.29 3.21 -4.09
C LEU A 64 34.80 2.90 -4.21
N GLU A 65 33.98 3.46 -3.32
CA GLU A 65 32.52 3.30 -3.37
C GLU A 65 31.93 3.90 -4.65
N ILE A 66 32.34 5.12 -5.02
CA ILE A 66 31.93 5.75 -6.28
C ILE A 66 32.39 4.95 -7.49
N SER A 67 33.62 4.42 -7.48
CA SER A 67 34.13 3.56 -8.57
C SER A 67 33.30 2.28 -8.71
N LYS A 68 32.93 1.64 -7.59
CA LYS A 68 32.08 0.45 -7.60
C LYS A 68 30.69 0.74 -8.15
N LEU A 69 30.06 1.84 -7.73
CA LEU A 69 28.76 2.27 -8.25
C LEU A 69 28.84 2.61 -9.74
N LEU A 70 29.93 3.23 -10.19
CA LEU A 70 30.16 3.52 -11.60
C LEU A 70 30.29 2.23 -12.44
N GLU A 71 31.02 1.22 -11.94
CA GLU A 71 31.14 -0.08 -12.59
C GLU A 71 29.77 -0.81 -12.68
N GLU A 72 28.97 -0.75 -11.61
CA GLU A 72 27.61 -1.32 -11.60
C GLU A 72 26.69 -0.64 -12.63
N GLU A 73 26.70 0.69 -12.70
CA GLU A 73 25.94 1.44 -13.70
C GLU A 73 26.42 1.16 -15.13
N GLN A 74 27.75 1.03 -15.34
CA GLN A 74 28.30 0.64 -16.65
C GLN A 74 27.81 -0.74 -17.09
N LEU A 75 27.81 -1.73 -16.20
CA LEU A 75 27.30 -3.07 -16.47
C LEU A 75 25.79 -3.08 -16.75
N LEU A 76 25.04 -2.23 -16.05
CA LEU A 76 23.60 -2.09 -16.30
C LEU A 76 23.35 -1.49 -17.69
N VAL A 77 24.11 -0.46 -18.07
CA VAL A 77 24.01 0.17 -19.39
C VAL A 77 24.36 -0.82 -20.50
N THR A 78 25.44 -1.60 -20.37
CA THR A 78 25.79 -2.61 -21.37
C THR A 78 24.72 -3.69 -21.48
N SER A 79 24.17 -4.17 -20.37
CA SER A 79 23.07 -5.14 -20.36
C SER A 79 21.80 -4.60 -21.04
N LEU A 80 21.43 -3.35 -20.77
CA LEU A 80 20.29 -2.71 -21.42
C LEU A 80 20.53 -2.52 -22.92
N GLN A 81 21.75 -2.16 -23.32
CA GLN A 81 22.15 -2.04 -24.73
C GLN A 81 22.01 -3.40 -25.45
N GLU A 82 22.45 -4.49 -24.83
CA GLU A 82 22.30 -5.86 -25.36
C GLU A 82 20.82 -6.26 -25.50
N GLN A 83 19.98 -5.93 -24.51
CA GLN A 83 18.53 -6.20 -24.61
C GLN A 83 17.85 -5.39 -25.72
N MET A 84 18.24 -4.13 -25.90
CA MET A 84 17.71 -3.28 -26.97
C MET A 84 18.09 -3.81 -28.35
N THR A 85 19.37 -4.13 -28.56
CA THR A 85 19.85 -4.71 -29.83
C THR A 85 19.22 -6.09 -30.10
N SER A 86 19.01 -6.91 -29.07
CA SER A 86 18.28 -8.17 -29.20
C SER A 86 16.82 -7.94 -29.64
N LYS A 87 16.09 -7.01 -29.00
CA LYS A 87 14.71 -6.66 -29.39
C LYS A 87 14.63 -6.07 -30.80
N GLU A 88 15.58 -5.22 -31.18
CA GLU A 88 15.69 -4.67 -32.53
C GLU A 88 15.89 -5.80 -33.55
N SER A 89 16.80 -6.74 -33.29
CA SER A 89 17.03 -7.89 -34.19
C SER A 89 15.79 -8.79 -34.36
N LEU A 90 15.02 -9.00 -33.28
CA LEU A 90 13.76 -9.75 -33.34
C LEU A 90 12.69 -8.99 -34.13
N HIS A 91 12.61 -7.67 -33.95
CA HIS A 91 11.69 -6.83 -34.70
C HIS A 91 12.02 -6.81 -36.19
N ASP A 92 13.30 -6.66 -36.54
CA ASP A 92 13.77 -6.71 -37.92
C ASP A 92 13.48 -8.07 -38.58
N SER A 93 13.68 -9.16 -37.84
CA SER A 93 13.32 -10.52 -38.29
C SER A 93 11.81 -10.63 -38.55
N ALA A 94 10.96 -10.17 -37.63
CA ALA A 94 9.50 -10.19 -37.80
C ALA A 94 9.05 -9.31 -38.97
N LEU A 95 9.62 -8.11 -39.14
CA LEU A 95 9.37 -7.24 -40.29
C LEU A 95 9.79 -7.92 -41.60
N SER A 96 10.92 -8.63 -41.63
CA SER A 96 11.36 -9.37 -42.81
C SER A 96 10.40 -10.50 -43.16
N GLN A 97 9.88 -11.21 -42.15
CA GLN A 97 8.89 -12.28 -42.33
C GLN A 97 7.57 -11.74 -42.86
N GLU A 98 7.05 -10.64 -42.31
CA GLU A 98 5.84 -10.00 -42.81
C GLU A 98 6.02 -9.47 -44.24
N ARG A 99 7.20 -8.92 -44.57
CA ARG A 99 7.53 -8.52 -45.95
C ARG A 99 7.56 -9.72 -46.91
N SER A 100 8.05 -10.88 -46.48
CA SER A 100 8.00 -12.11 -47.30
C SER A 100 6.55 -12.56 -47.53
N LYS A 101 5.73 -12.63 -46.47
CA LYS A 101 4.30 -12.98 -46.60
C LYS A 101 3.54 -12.03 -47.51
N VAL A 102 3.79 -10.73 -47.39
CA VAL A 102 3.17 -9.74 -48.29
C VAL A 102 3.61 -9.96 -49.74
N SER A 103 4.88 -10.27 -49.97
CA SER A 103 5.41 -10.57 -51.31
C SER A 103 4.80 -11.86 -51.88
N GLU A 104 4.63 -12.90 -51.05
CA GLU A 104 3.96 -14.15 -51.41
C GLU A 104 2.47 -13.93 -51.76
N LEU A 105 1.74 -13.19 -50.92
CA LEU A 105 0.35 -12.84 -51.19
C LEU A 105 0.20 -11.98 -52.45
N GLN A 106 1.14 -11.07 -52.71
CA GLN A 106 1.17 -10.29 -53.94
C GLN A 106 1.38 -11.19 -55.16
N ALA A 107 2.29 -12.16 -55.10
CA ALA A 107 2.51 -13.12 -56.18
C ALA A 107 1.27 -14.00 -56.43
N LEU A 108 0.59 -14.46 -55.39
CA LEU A 108 -0.67 -15.22 -55.51
C LEU A 108 -1.79 -14.38 -56.12
N LEU A 109 -1.91 -13.12 -55.69
CA LEU A 109 -2.89 -12.19 -56.26
C LEU A 109 -2.64 -11.96 -57.74
N ASP A 110 -1.39 -11.77 -58.14
CA ASP A 110 -1.04 -11.56 -59.54
C ASP A 110 -1.25 -12.83 -60.38
N ALA A 111 -0.99 -14.02 -59.83
CA ALA A 111 -1.33 -15.29 -60.46
C ALA A 111 -2.85 -15.50 -60.64
N GLU A 112 -3.67 -15.10 -59.68
CA GLU A 112 -5.14 -15.20 -59.80
C GLU A 112 -5.69 -14.17 -60.80
N LYS A 113 -5.08 -12.98 -60.90
CA LYS A 113 -5.40 -12.01 -61.96
C LYS A 113 -5.08 -12.57 -63.34
N THR A 114 -3.92 -13.20 -63.54
CA THR A 114 -3.59 -13.83 -64.84
C THR A 114 -4.56 -14.95 -65.17
N ARG A 115 -4.90 -15.80 -64.20
CA ARG A 115 -5.90 -16.86 -64.37
C ARG A 115 -7.29 -16.31 -64.73
N SER A 116 -7.71 -15.22 -64.09
CA SER A 116 -8.99 -14.55 -64.39
C SER A 116 -9.01 -13.99 -65.81
N LEU A 117 -7.90 -13.43 -66.27
CA LEU A 117 -7.74 -12.96 -67.66
C LEU A 117 -7.78 -14.12 -68.66
N GLU A 118 -7.11 -15.24 -68.36
CA GLU A 118 -7.17 -16.45 -69.19
C GLU A 118 -8.60 -17.00 -69.30
N LEU A 119 -9.35 -17.05 -68.19
CA LEU A 119 -10.74 -17.48 -68.17
C LEU A 119 -11.63 -16.54 -68.99
N ALA A 120 -11.44 -15.22 -68.86
CA ALA A 120 -12.18 -14.23 -69.65
C ALA A 120 -11.92 -14.39 -71.16
N ASN A 121 -10.66 -14.61 -71.55
CA ASN A 121 -10.28 -14.88 -72.94
C ASN A 121 -10.92 -16.20 -73.44
N ALA A 122 -10.92 -17.26 -72.62
CA ALA A 122 -11.55 -18.53 -72.97
C ALA A 122 -13.08 -18.41 -73.15
N LEU A 123 -13.75 -17.61 -72.30
CA LEU A 123 -15.17 -17.31 -72.44
C LEU A 123 -15.46 -16.52 -73.73
N GLN A 124 -14.63 -15.54 -74.08
CA GLN A 124 -14.75 -14.80 -75.33
C GLN A 124 -14.59 -15.72 -76.56
N CYS A 125 -13.61 -16.63 -76.53
CA CYS A 125 -13.44 -17.65 -77.57
C CYS A 125 -14.67 -18.56 -77.69
N LYS A 126 -15.22 -19.03 -76.56
CA LYS A 126 -16.46 -19.83 -76.55
C LYS A 126 -17.64 -19.07 -77.16
N GLN A 127 -17.84 -17.80 -76.78
CA GLN A 127 -18.88 -16.96 -77.37
C GLN A 127 -18.69 -16.77 -78.89
N GLY A 128 -17.44 -16.63 -79.36
CA GLY A 128 -17.12 -16.57 -80.79
C GLY A 128 -17.42 -17.88 -81.54
N VAL A 129 -17.19 -19.03 -80.90
CA VAL A 129 -17.55 -20.35 -81.43
C VAL A 129 -19.06 -20.54 -81.44
N GLU A 130 -19.78 -20.21 -80.36
CA GLU A 130 -21.25 -20.25 -80.29
C GLU A 130 -21.89 -19.37 -81.36
N ALA A 131 -21.35 -18.17 -81.61
CA ALA A 131 -21.81 -17.31 -82.70
C ALA A 131 -21.63 -17.98 -84.07
N ARG A 132 -20.49 -18.66 -84.30
CA ARG A 132 -20.24 -19.46 -85.52
C ARG A 132 -21.19 -20.67 -85.64
N VAL A 133 -21.46 -21.36 -84.53
CA VAL A 133 -22.38 -22.51 -84.51
C VAL A 133 -23.81 -22.06 -84.83
N ARG A 134 -24.29 -20.94 -84.27
CA ARG A 134 -25.59 -20.36 -84.62
C ARG A 134 -25.70 -19.96 -86.10
N THR A 135 -24.59 -19.56 -86.74
CA THR A 135 -24.56 -19.31 -88.19
C THR A 135 -24.49 -20.57 -89.05
N THR A 136 -24.04 -21.70 -88.50
CA THR A 136 -24.00 -22.99 -89.20
C THR A 136 -25.25 -23.84 -88.95
N GLU A 137 -25.98 -23.61 -87.86
CA GLU A 137 -27.29 -24.25 -87.57
C GLU A 137 -28.40 -23.77 -88.52
N THR A 138 -28.23 -22.64 -89.22
CA THR A 138 -29.09 -22.25 -90.34
C THR A 138 -28.78 -23.02 -91.63
N THR A 139 -27.84 -23.97 -91.61
CA THR A 139 -27.50 -24.84 -92.74
C THR A 139 -27.40 -26.31 -92.29
N GLY A 140 -28.54 -27.00 -92.28
CA GLY A 140 -28.66 -28.41 -92.68
C GLY A 140 -28.15 -29.52 -91.75
N GLU A 141 -29.11 -30.14 -91.04
CA GLU A 141 -29.38 -31.58 -90.85
C GLU A 141 -28.23 -32.62 -90.76
N ALA A 142 -28.28 -33.44 -89.69
CA ALA A 142 -28.59 -34.89 -89.70
C ALA A 142 -27.72 -35.75 -88.75
N GLY A 143 -28.38 -36.56 -87.91
CA GLY A 143 -27.95 -37.94 -87.66
C GLY A 143 -27.43 -38.33 -86.26
N ALA A 144 -28.09 -39.36 -85.71
CA ALA A 144 -27.60 -40.40 -84.81
C ALA A 144 -27.58 -40.16 -83.28
N HIS A 145 -28.45 -40.93 -82.61
CA HIS A 145 -28.48 -41.17 -81.17
C HIS A 145 -27.14 -41.68 -80.61
N ASN A 146 -26.89 -41.28 -79.35
CA ASN A 146 -25.89 -41.75 -78.35
C ASN A 146 -24.85 -40.75 -77.77
N PRO A 147 -24.52 -39.57 -78.35
CA PRO A 147 -23.62 -38.62 -77.68
C PRO A 147 -24.32 -37.71 -76.66
N THR A 148 -25.64 -37.53 -76.78
CA THR A 148 -26.43 -36.65 -75.91
C THR A 148 -26.72 -37.25 -74.53
N GLU A 149 -26.88 -38.56 -74.45
CA GLU A 149 -27.12 -39.26 -73.17
C GLU A 149 -25.84 -39.36 -72.32
N GLU A 150 -24.68 -39.57 -72.94
CA GLU A 150 -23.38 -39.52 -72.26
C GLU A 150 -23.09 -38.11 -71.72
N LEU A 151 -23.33 -37.08 -72.53
CA LEU A 151 -23.19 -35.69 -72.08
C LEU A 151 -24.11 -35.35 -70.90
N LEU A 152 -25.37 -35.82 -70.91
CA LEU A 152 -26.30 -35.62 -69.80
C LEU A 152 -25.82 -36.34 -68.53
N ARG A 153 -25.28 -37.55 -68.67
CA ARG A 153 -24.71 -38.32 -67.55
C ARG A 153 -23.47 -37.64 -66.96
N ASP A 154 -22.60 -37.10 -67.81
CA ASP A 154 -21.42 -36.34 -67.38
C ASP A 154 -21.80 -35.04 -66.68
N LEU A 155 -22.82 -34.33 -67.19
CA LEU A 155 -23.34 -33.12 -66.54
C LEU A 155 -24.00 -33.43 -65.19
N GLN A 156 -24.71 -34.55 -65.06
CA GLN A 156 -25.22 -35.03 -63.78
C GLN A 156 -24.08 -35.36 -62.80
N GLY A 157 -23.05 -36.10 -63.24
CA GLY A 157 -21.88 -36.39 -62.41
C GLY A 157 -21.13 -35.13 -61.98
N GLN A 158 -21.01 -34.11 -62.84
CA GLN A 158 -20.43 -32.81 -62.48
C GLN A 158 -21.30 -32.04 -61.49
N LEU A 159 -22.63 -32.11 -61.60
CA LEU A 159 -23.54 -31.48 -60.66
C LEU A 159 -23.46 -32.15 -59.29
N GLU A 160 -23.42 -33.48 -59.24
CA GLU A 160 -23.26 -34.27 -58.01
C GLU A 160 -21.90 -34.00 -57.35
N SER A 161 -20.80 -33.98 -58.13
CA SER A 161 -19.46 -33.64 -57.63
C SER A 161 -19.41 -32.21 -57.05
N LYS A 162 -20.02 -31.24 -57.73
CA LYS A 162 -20.14 -29.87 -57.21
C LYS A 162 -21.04 -29.81 -55.97
N GLY A 163 -22.12 -30.57 -55.93
CA GLY A 163 -23.00 -30.71 -54.77
C GLY A 163 -22.24 -31.24 -53.55
N GLN A 164 -21.45 -32.29 -53.73
CA GLN A 164 -20.59 -32.84 -52.68
C GLN A 164 -19.54 -31.83 -52.20
N ARG A 165 -18.90 -31.10 -53.13
CA ARG A 165 -17.94 -30.05 -52.76
C ARG A 165 -18.58 -28.91 -51.97
N ILE A 166 -19.81 -28.53 -52.30
CA ILE A 166 -20.56 -27.52 -51.52
C ILE A 166 -20.85 -28.05 -50.11
N ILE A 167 -21.25 -29.31 -49.96
CA ILE A 167 -21.49 -29.93 -48.65
C ILE A 167 -20.21 -29.90 -47.81
N GLU A 168 -19.07 -30.33 -48.35
CA GLU A 168 -17.77 -30.29 -47.67
C GLU A 168 -17.45 -28.86 -47.18
N LEU A 169 -17.54 -27.87 -48.06
CA LEU A 169 -17.27 -26.46 -47.70
C LEU A 169 -18.23 -25.93 -46.62
N VAL A 170 -19.49 -26.35 -46.64
CA VAL A 170 -20.46 -25.99 -45.59
C VAL A 170 -20.08 -26.66 -44.26
N THR A 171 -19.71 -27.93 -44.27
CA THR A 171 -19.28 -28.63 -43.05
C THR A 171 -18.00 -28.05 -42.45
N GLU A 172 -17.02 -27.68 -43.28
CA GLU A 172 -15.81 -26.97 -42.85
C GLU A 172 -16.17 -25.60 -42.26
N ALA A 173 -17.04 -24.83 -42.92
CA ALA A 173 -17.48 -23.53 -42.43
C ALA A 173 -18.25 -23.62 -41.10
N GLU A 174 -19.04 -24.67 -40.90
CA GLU A 174 -19.73 -24.95 -39.63
C GLU A 174 -18.73 -25.33 -38.53
N ALA A 175 -17.73 -26.17 -38.82
CA ALA A 175 -16.67 -26.51 -37.89
C ALA A 175 -15.87 -25.28 -37.44
N TYR A 176 -15.44 -24.43 -38.37
CA TYR A 176 -14.74 -23.18 -38.04
C TYR A 176 -15.61 -22.22 -37.21
N LYS A 177 -16.92 -22.14 -37.47
CA LYS A 177 -17.84 -21.34 -36.66
C LYS A 177 -17.93 -21.87 -35.23
N LEU A 178 -18.01 -23.19 -35.06
CA LEU A 178 -18.04 -23.83 -33.74
C LEU A 178 -16.74 -23.57 -32.97
N GLU A 179 -15.59 -23.77 -33.60
CA GLU A 179 -14.28 -23.48 -33.02
C GLU A 179 -14.14 -22.00 -32.61
N SER A 180 -14.60 -21.07 -33.45
CA SER A 180 -14.62 -19.64 -33.14
C SER A 180 -15.52 -19.30 -31.95
N VAL A 181 -16.66 -19.98 -31.79
CA VAL A 181 -17.55 -19.80 -30.63
C VAL A 181 -16.87 -20.35 -29.37
N GLN A 182 -16.29 -21.55 -29.44
CA GLN A 182 -15.58 -22.17 -28.32
C GLN A 182 -14.39 -21.31 -27.86
N LEU A 183 -13.56 -20.82 -28.79
CA LEU A 183 -12.44 -19.94 -28.45
C LEU A 183 -12.90 -18.64 -27.80
N ARG A 184 -13.99 -18.03 -28.29
CA ARG A 184 -14.58 -16.84 -27.68
C ARG A 184 -15.10 -17.10 -26.27
N GLN A 185 -15.72 -18.25 -26.04
CA GLN A 185 -16.19 -18.64 -24.71
C GLN A 185 -15.00 -18.82 -23.75
N ASN A 186 -13.95 -19.55 -24.16
CA ASN A 186 -12.76 -19.76 -23.34
C ASN A 186 -12.07 -18.45 -22.96
N LEU A 187 -11.90 -17.53 -23.92
CA LEU A 187 -11.35 -16.20 -23.66
C LEU A 187 -12.23 -15.37 -22.72
N GLN A 188 -13.55 -15.53 -22.81
CA GLN A 188 -14.48 -14.86 -21.90
C GLN A 188 -14.37 -15.43 -20.48
N GLU A 189 -14.25 -16.74 -20.33
CA GLU A 189 -14.04 -17.42 -19.05
C GLU A 189 -12.69 -17.04 -18.42
N GLU A 190 -11.61 -17.01 -19.18
CA GLU A 190 -10.29 -16.51 -18.75
C GLU A 190 -10.36 -15.05 -18.28
N ARG A 191 -11.01 -14.18 -19.07
CA ARG A 191 -11.23 -12.79 -18.67
C ARG A 191 -12.05 -12.66 -17.39
N GLN A 192 -12.99 -13.57 -17.14
CA GLN A 192 -13.74 -13.57 -15.88
C GLN A 192 -12.89 -14.09 -14.71
N ARG A 193 -12.04 -15.10 -14.92
CA ARG A 193 -11.09 -15.60 -13.92
C ARG A 193 -10.09 -14.52 -13.52
N LEU A 194 -9.42 -13.89 -14.49
CA LEU A 194 -8.46 -12.81 -14.25
C LEU A 194 -9.09 -11.62 -13.53
N ARG A 195 -10.35 -11.27 -13.83
CA ARG A 195 -11.05 -10.22 -13.09
C ARG A 195 -11.28 -10.60 -11.62
N LYS A 196 -11.65 -11.85 -11.34
CA LYS A 196 -11.84 -12.31 -9.96
C LYS A 196 -10.52 -12.34 -9.19
N GLU A 197 -9.44 -12.77 -9.82
CA GLU A 197 -8.09 -12.77 -9.25
C GLU A 197 -7.63 -11.33 -8.95
N LEU A 198 -7.82 -10.40 -9.88
CA LEU A 198 -7.50 -8.99 -9.69
C LEU A 198 -8.28 -8.36 -8.52
N GLU A 199 -9.58 -8.65 -8.39
CA GLU A 199 -10.36 -8.16 -7.26
C GLU A 199 -9.92 -8.78 -5.93
N ALA A 200 -9.56 -10.07 -5.91
CA ALA A 200 -9.00 -10.72 -4.72
C ALA A 200 -7.65 -10.11 -4.30
N GLU A 201 -6.78 -9.81 -5.28
CA GLU A 201 -5.50 -9.14 -5.03
C GLU A 201 -5.69 -7.71 -4.50
N LYS A 202 -6.65 -6.95 -5.02
CA LYS A 202 -7.00 -5.62 -4.50
C LYS A 202 -7.49 -5.67 -3.05
N GLU A 203 -8.33 -6.64 -2.70
CA GLU A 203 -8.80 -6.80 -1.32
C GLU A 203 -7.67 -7.24 -0.38
N ALA A 204 -6.77 -8.12 -0.84
CA ALA A 204 -5.57 -8.49 -0.09
C ALA A 204 -4.64 -7.27 0.12
N ALA A 205 -4.44 -6.45 -0.91
CA ALA A 205 -3.64 -5.23 -0.83
C ALA A 205 -4.26 -4.20 0.14
N LYS A 206 -5.59 -4.07 0.14
CA LYS A 206 -6.31 -3.21 1.10
C LYS A 206 -6.16 -3.70 2.54
N LEU A 207 -6.24 -5.01 2.77
CA LEU A 207 -6.00 -5.61 4.08
C LEU A 207 -4.56 -5.36 4.54
N ALA A 208 -3.57 -5.57 3.67
CA ALA A 208 -2.17 -5.27 3.96
C ALA A 208 -1.95 -3.78 4.28
N LYS A 209 -2.59 -2.88 3.53
CA LYS A 209 -2.54 -1.43 3.80
C LYS A 209 -3.09 -1.10 5.19
N ASN A 210 -4.24 -1.66 5.55
CA ASN A 210 -4.83 -1.44 6.88
C ASN A 210 -3.93 -1.98 8.01
N GLN A 211 -3.24 -3.11 7.79
CA GLN A 211 -2.27 -3.64 8.75
C GLN A 211 -1.07 -2.71 8.92
N VAL A 212 -0.53 -2.18 7.81
CA VAL A 212 0.57 -1.20 7.84
C VAL A 212 0.15 0.09 8.54
N GLU A 213 -1.06 0.59 8.29
CA GLU A 213 -1.60 1.76 8.99
C GLU A 213 -1.76 1.49 10.50
N GLY A 214 -2.24 0.31 10.88
CA GLY A 214 -2.31 -0.11 12.28
C GLY A 214 -0.94 -0.16 12.96
N LEU A 215 0.07 -0.74 12.30
CA LEU A 215 1.45 -0.77 12.80
C LEU A 215 2.08 0.63 12.84
N THR A 216 1.79 1.49 11.87
CA THR A 216 2.26 2.89 11.88
C THR A 216 1.72 3.62 13.11
N SER A 217 0.42 3.46 13.42
CA SER A 217 -0.18 4.06 14.61
C SER A 217 0.42 3.54 15.91
N THR A 218 0.76 2.24 16.01
CA THR A 218 1.40 1.70 17.22
C THR A 218 2.84 2.20 17.35
N VAL A 219 3.57 2.36 16.25
CA VAL A 219 4.91 2.98 16.25
C VAL A 219 4.85 4.44 16.68
N GLU A 220 3.87 5.21 16.19
CA GLU A 220 3.64 6.61 16.61
C GLU A 220 3.32 6.70 18.10
N GLU A 221 2.47 5.82 18.63
CA GLU A 221 2.13 5.78 20.06
C GLU A 221 3.36 5.44 20.92
N LEU A 222 4.16 4.45 20.52
CA LEU A 222 5.40 4.09 21.22
C LEU A 222 6.44 5.22 21.15
N GLN A 223 6.55 5.92 20.01
CA GLN A 223 7.40 7.11 19.89
C GLN A 223 6.93 8.21 20.85
N GLY A 224 5.62 8.45 20.97
CA GLY A 224 5.07 9.38 21.95
C GLY A 224 5.43 9.00 23.39
N GLN A 225 5.27 7.72 23.75
CA GLN A 225 5.65 7.24 25.08
C GLN A 225 7.15 7.41 25.37
N ILE A 226 8.02 7.18 24.38
CA ILE A 226 9.46 7.40 24.51
C ILE A 226 9.74 8.90 24.73
N GLN A 227 9.10 9.80 23.97
CA GLN A 227 9.26 11.24 24.14
C GLN A 227 8.83 11.70 25.54
N ASP A 228 7.69 11.21 26.04
CA ASP A 228 7.22 11.50 27.40
C ASP A 228 8.25 11.05 28.45
N ARG A 229 8.80 9.84 28.32
CA ARG A 229 9.86 9.33 29.21
C ARG A 229 11.12 10.19 29.14
N VAL A 230 11.52 10.65 27.96
CA VAL A 230 12.65 11.56 27.78
C VAL A 230 12.41 12.90 28.48
N THR A 231 11.20 13.48 28.36
CA THR A 231 10.87 14.74 29.05
C THR A 231 10.87 14.56 30.56
N GLU A 232 10.38 13.43 31.07
CA GLU A 232 10.38 13.11 32.49
C GLU A 232 11.79 12.91 33.04
N ILE A 233 12.67 12.22 32.30
CA ILE A 233 14.10 12.10 32.64
C ILE A 233 14.74 13.50 32.72
N ARG A 234 14.50 14.38 31.76
CA ARG A 234 15.01 15.76 31.79
C ARG A 234 14.52 16.54 33.00
N ARG A 235 13.25 16.36 33.38
CA ARG A 235 12.65 16.98 34.57
C ARG A 235 13.29 16.45 35.85
N LEU A 236 13.60 15.15 35.91
CA LEU A 236 14.31 14.54 37.04
C LEU A 236 15.76 15.00 37.12
N GLN A 237 16.48 15.07 36.01
CA GLN A 237 17.84 15.62 35.94
C GLN A 237 17.90 17.07 36.44
N SER A 238 16.91 17.89 36.10
CA SER A 238 16.83 19.27 36.60
C SER A 238 16.65 19.32 38.13
N LYS A 239 15.82 18.43 38.70
CA LYS A 239 15.68 18.31 40.16
C LYS A 239 16.97 17.79 40.81
N GLU A 240 17.65 16.82 40.18
CA GLU A 240 18.92 16.31 40.66
C GLU A 240 19.99 17.43 40.74
N SER A 241 20.08 18.28 39.72
CA SER A 241 20.96 19.45 39.72
C SER A 241 20.61 20.44 40.85
N GLN A 242 19.32 20.73 41.07
CA GLN A 242 18.86 21.58 42.17
C GLN A 242 19.26 21.00 43.54
N TYR A 243 19.08 19.69 43.73
CA TYR A 243 19.48 19.04 44.98
C TYR A 243 21.01 19.04 45.17
N LYS A 244 21.80 18.79 44.12
CA LYS A 244 23.27 18.89 44.17
C LYS A 244 23.72 20.30 44.57
N GLU A 245 23.11 21.34 44.00
CA GLU A 245 23.41 22.73 44.35
C GLU A 245 23.03 23.05 45.80
N THR A 246 21.87 22.58 46.26
CA THR A 246 21.42 22.75 47.65
C THR A 246 22.39 22.09 48.63
N ILE A 247 22.83 20.86 48.34
CA ILE A 247 23.83 20.13 49.14
C ILE A 247 25.16 20.88 49.16
N GLN A 248 25.63 21.38 48.01
CA GLN A 248 26.88 22.14 47.93
C GLN A 248 26.81 23.43 48.76
N ASN A 249 25.68 24.14 48.74
CA ASN A 249 25.45 25.34 49.54
C ASN A 249 25.42 25.03 51.04
N LEU A 250 24.80 23.92 51.45
CA LEU A 250 24.81 23.46 52.85
C LEU A 250 26.23 23.10 53.32
N GLN A 251 27.02 22.42 52.50
CA GLN A 251 28.43 22.11 52.80
C GLN A 251 29.29 23.38 52.94
N ARG A 252 29.09 24.38 52.08
CA ARG A 252 29.75 25.70 52.21
C ARG A 252 29.36 26.42 53.50
N SER A 253 28.07 26.36 53.87
CA SER A 253 27.57 26.96 55.11
C SER A 253 28.14 26.28 56.37
N GLN A 254 28.29 24.95 56.37
CA GLN A 254 28.96 24.22 57.46
C GLN A 254 30.45 24.61 57.57
N ARG A 255 31.16 24.66 56.45
CA ARG A 255 32.58 25.02 56.42
C ARG A 255 32.85 26.46 56.89
N SER A 256 31.89 27.35 56.71
CA SER A 256 31.90 28.72 57.25
C SER A 256 31.58 28.80 58.75
N LYS A 257 30.87 27.81 59.31
CA LYS A 257 30.57 27.74 60.76
C LYS A 257 31.70 27.10 61.57
N GLU A 258 32.60 26.36 60.94
CA GLU A 258 33.76 25.72 61.59
C GLU A 258 35.02 26.63 61.65
N SER A 259 34.99 27.85 61.09
CA SER A 259 36.13 28.79 61.12
C SER A 259 35.87 30.07 61.96
N GLY A 260 35.90 29.96 63.30
CA GLY A 260 35.95 31.09 64.26
C GLY A 260 35.67 30.70 65.75
N PRO A 261 36.37 31.23 66.78
CA PRO A 261 36.56 30.59 68.11
C PRO A 261 35.58 30.99 69.26
N GLU A 262 35.57 30.15 70.33
CA GLU A 262 35.18 30.27 71.78
C GLU A 262 34.39 31.52 72.30
N LYS A 263 33.51 31.53 73.32
CA LYS A 263 33.10 30.73 74.52
C LYS A 263 31.75 31.35 75.00
N VAL A 264 30.85 30.70 75.76
CA VAL A 264 30.81 30.67 77.24
C VAL A 264 29.77 29.64 77.69
N GLU A 265 30.14 28.95 78.77
CA GLU A 265 29.53 27.83 79.48
C GLU A 265 28.20 28.14 80.18
N SER A 266 27.41 27.09 80.40
CA SER A 266 26.95 26.58 81.71
C SER A 266 25.91 25.48 81.47
N SER A 267 25.76 24.39 82.21
CA SER A 267 26.41 23.81 83.39
C SER A 267 25.71 22.45 83.63
N ALA A 268 26.43 21.45 84.16
CA ALA A 268 25.96 20.34 85.01
C ALA A 268 24.92 19.34 84.43
N THR A 269 24.87 18.02 84.72
CA THR A 269 25.58 17.07 85.58
C THR A 269 25.04 15.66 85.23
N VAL A 270 25.96 14.68 85.15
CA VAL A 270 25.87 13.26 85.61
C VAL A 270 24.55 12.46 85.50
N LYS A 271 24.60 11.45 84.62
CA LYS A 271 24.23 10.01 84.74
C LYS A 271 23.20 9.59 85.82
N THR A 272 22.17 8.82 85.47
CA THR A 272 22.11 7.32 85.43
C THR A 272 20.64 6.83 85.44
N SER A 273 20.37 5.80 84.63
CA SER A 273 19.19 4.94 84.45
C SER A 273 17.94 5.05 85.35
N SER A 274 16.75 4.98 84.73
CA SER A 274 15.70 4.04 85.14
C SER A 274 14.65 3.84 84.02
N GLU A 275 14.01 2.69 84.13
CA GLU A 275 13.22 1.91 83.19
C GLU A 275 11.72 2.26 83.17
N LEU A 276 11.03 1.76 82.12
CA LEU A 276 9.60 1.41 82.02
C LEU A 276 8.52 2.48 81.65
N VAL A 277 7.83 2.18 80.53
CA VAL A 277 6.36 2.14 80.34
C VAL A 277 5.58 3.47 80.30
N ARG A 278 4.97 3.80 79.14
CA ARG A 278 3.51 3.69 78.89
C ARG A 278 3.01 4.60 77.75
N SER A 279 2.30 3.94 76.84
CA SER A 279 1.25 4.34 75.90
C SER A 279 0.47 5.65 76.11
N GLU A 280 0.15 6.29 74.97
CA GLU A 280 -1.15 6.81 74.48
C GLU A 280 -2.05 7.69 75.39
N ARG A 281 -2.38 8.90 74.91
CA ARG A 281 -3.76 9.47 74.89
C ARG A 281 -3.78 10.77 74.06
N ARG A 282 -4.48 10.91 72.92
CA ARG A 282 -5.91 10.86 72.50
C ARG A 282 -6.54 12.25 72.31
N GLN A 283 -7.19 12.32 71.16
CA GLN A 283 -8.41 13.03 70.77
C GLN A 283 -9.34 13.52 71.89
N SER A 284 -10.01 14.65 71.62
CA SER A 284 -11.48 14.75 71.63
C SER A 284 -11.92 16.10 71.06
N VAL A 285 -12.78 16.09 70.03
CA VAL A 285 -13.75 17.17 69.76
C VAL A 285 -15.03 16.49 69.28
N GLY A 286 -16.17 16.87 69.86
CA GLY A 286 -17.47 16.30 69.56
C GLY A 286 -18.46 17.28 68.94
N SER A 287 -19.68 16.74 68.80
CA SER A 287 -20.99 17.40 68.74
C SER A 287 -21.67 17.63 67.38
N VAL A 288 -22.82 16.96 67.24
CA VAL A 288 -24.06 17.28 66.49
C VAL A 288 -24.76 18.45 67.27
N PRO A 289 -25.80 19.22 66.82
CA PRO A 289 -26.87 18.91 65.84
C PRO A 289 -27.44 20.06 64.96
N ASN A 290 -28.57 19.75 64.30
CA ASN A 290 -29.58 20.58 63.60
C ASN A 290 -29.40 20.87 62.09
N VAL A 291 -30.43 20.92 61.23
CA VAL A 291 -31.84 20.46 61.15
C VAL A 291 -32.37 20.96 59.77
N LEU A 292 -33.49 20.39 59.29
CA LEU A 292 -34.33 20.78 58.13
C LEU A 292 -33.89 20.30 56.73
N CYS A 293 -34.53 19.21 56.29
CA CYS A 293 -35.18 19.22 54.97
C CYS A 293 -36.44 20.10 55.04
N PRO A 294 -36.92 20.61 53.90
CA PRO A 294 -38.03 19.89 53.28
C PRO A 294 -37.80 19.63 51.78
N ASP A 295 -37.94 18.37 51.39
CA ASP A 295 -38.69 17.98 50.18
C ASP A 295 -40.12 18.55 50.30
N PRO A 296 -40.91 18.77 49.22
CA PRO A 296 -41.53 17.61 48.58
C PRO A 296 -42.11 17.74 47.13
N LEU A 297 -42.15 16.57 46.46
CA LEU A 297 -43.30 15.86 45.86
C LEU A 297 -44.13 16.55 44.74
N SER A 298 -44.26 15.94 43.55
CA SER A 298 -45.10 14.76 43.18
C SER A 298 -46.55 15.14 42.91
N THR A 299 -47.19 14.55 41.88
CA THR A 299 -48.58 14.01 41.91
C THR A 299 -48.93 13.30 40.58
N MET A 300 -49.00 11.96 40.67
CA MET A 300 -50.00 11.01 40.11
C MET A 300 -50.10 10.75 38.60
N ASN A 301 -50.37 9.53 38.12
CA ASN A 301 -51.14 8.38 38.62
C ASN A 301 -50.34 7.07 38.38
N GLY A 302 -50.58 5.89 38.95
CA GLY A 302 -51.74 5.29 39.62
C GLY A 302 -51.90 3.87 39.08
N ASP A 303 -51.58 2.88 39.93
CA ASP A 303 -52.17 1.54 40.01
C ASP A 303 -52.06 0.53 38.83
N PRO A 304 -52.34 -0.77 39.10
CA PRO A 304 -51.48 -1.89 38.69
C PRO A 304 -52.14 -2.74 37.61
N ASP A 305 -51.37 -3.35 36.73
CA ASP A 305 -51.74 -4.63 36.13
C ASP A 305 -50.56 -5.24 35.37
N THR A 306 -50.15 -6.41 35.86
CA THR A 306 -49.91 -7.63 35.09
C THR A 306 -49.40 -7.45 33.66
N GLU A 307 -48.08 -7.49 33.45
CA GLU A 307 -47.51 -8.07 32.24
C GLU A 307 -46.04 -8.43 32.46
N GLY A 308 -45.68 -9.67 32.12
CA GLY A 308 -44.37 -10.27 32.40
C GLY A 308 -43.23 -9.42 31.84
N ALA A 309 -42.55 -8.68 32.72
CA ALA A 309 -41.36 -7.94 32.37
C ALA A 309 -40.27 -8.95 32.00
N ALA A 310 -40.02 -9.04 30.70
CA ALA A 310 -38.91 -9.77 30.12
C ALA A 310 -37.63 -9.55 30.95
N PHE A 311 -37.02 -10.64 31.41
CA PHE A 311 -35.64 -10.66 31.85
C PHE A 311 -34.75 -10.27 30.67
N SER A 312 -34.70 -8.96 30.37
CA SER A 312 -33.92 -8.46 29.26
C SER A 312 -32.45 -8.39 29.67
N VAL A 313 -31.61 -8.95 28.81
CA VAL A 313 -30.15 -8.75 28.78
C VAL A 313 -29.79 -7.26 28.92
N ASP A 314 -30.68 -6.33 28.56
CA ASP A 314 -30.50 -4.90 28.75
C ASP A 314 -30.46 -4.47 30.22
N THR A 315 -31.20 -5.13 31.10
CA THR A 315 -31.15 -4.86 32.56
C THR A 315 -29.81 -5.29 33.13
N ILE A 316 -29.31 -6.46 32.71
CA ILE A 316 -27.99 -6.96 33.07
C ILE A 316 -26.90 -6.01 32.54
N ARG A 317 -26.98 -5.61 31.27
CA ARG A 317 -26.05 -4.67 30.64
C ARG A 317 -26.00 -3.33 31.38
N ARG A 318 -27.16 -2.75 31.69
CA ARG A 318 -27.25 -1.47 32.39
C ARG A 318 -26.66 -1.55 33.80
N ARG A 319 -26.88 -2.67 34.50
CA ARG A 319 -26.34 -2.88 35.85
C ARG A 319 -24.83 -3.13 35.84
N LEU A 320 -24.32 -3.88 34.87
CA LEU A 320 -22.88 -4.06 34.66
C LEU A 320 -22.18 -2.72 34.35
N GLN A 321 -22.82 -1.87 33.54
CA GLN A 321 -22.34 -0.52 33.27
C GLN A 321 -22.29 0.34 34.55
N GLN A 322 -23.32 0.27 35.40
CA GLN A 322 -23.34 0.97 36.70
C GLN A 322 -22.19 0.49 37.61
N VAL A 323 -22.01 -0.83 37.77
CA VAL A 323 -20.89 -1.39 38.55
C VAL A 323 -19.55 -0.95 37.98
N SER A 324 -19.36 -1.01 36.65
CA SER A 324 -18.10 -0.59 36.02
C SER A 324 -17.78 0.89 36.26
N SER A 325 -18.81 1.75 36.27
CA SER A 325 -18.64 3.18 36.55
C SER A 325 -18.27 3.42 38.01
N LYS A 326 -18.91 2.69 38.94
CA LYS A 326 -18.64 2.76 40.39
C LYS A 326 -17.24 2.22 40.73
N LEU A 327 -16.82 1.10 40.14
CA LEU A 327 -15.46 0.57 40.30
C LEU A 327 -14.39 1.49 39.72
N ARG A 328 -14.65 2.16 38.58
CA ARG A 328 -13.74 3.19 38.04
C ARG A 328 -13.63 4.39 38.98
N GLN A 329 -14.73 4.82 39.60
CA GLN A 329 -14.71 5.88 40.61
C GLN A 329 -13.92 5.46 41.85
N LEU A 330 -14.11 4.23 42.33
CA LEU A 330 -13.35 3.67 43.46
C LEU A 330 -11.86 3.54 43.15
N ALA A 331 -11.50 3.08 41.95
CA ALA A 331 -10.10 2.99 41.52
C ALA A 331 -9.45 4.38 41.45
N ALA A 332 -10.13 5.35 40.82
CA ALA A 332 -9.64 6.73 40.74
C ALA A 332 -9.52 7.39 42.13
N LYS A 333 -10.43 7.07 43.05
CA LYS A 333 -10.36 7.54 44.44
C LYS A 333 -9.22 6.86 45.19
N ALA A 334 -9.02 5.54 45.03
CA ALA A 334 -7.92 4.80 45.64
C ALA A 334 -6.54 5.30 45.19
N THR A 335 -6.37 5.67 43.91
CA THR A 335 -5.12 6.26 43.39
C THR A 335 -4.81 7.64 44.00
N ARG A 336 -5.83 8.34 44.54
CA ARG A 336 -5.70 9.67 45.14
C ARG A 336 -5.72 9.66 46.67
N ARG A 337 -5.84 8.50 47.32
CA ARG A 337 -5.91 8.40 48.78
C ARG A 337 -4.57 8.71 49.44
N LEU A 338 -4.64 9.47 50.53
CA LEU A 338 -3.56 9.66 51.50
C LEU A 338 -3.62 8.54 52.56
N MET A 339 -2.47 8.17 53.16
CA MET A 339 -2.27 6.99 54.03
C MET A 339 -3.17 6.86 55.29
N PHE A 340 -4.07 7.81 55.56
CA PHE A 340 -4.94 7.83 56.74
C PHE A 340 -6.44 7.87 56.42
N GLU A 341 -6.83 7.81 55.15
CA GLU A 341 -8.24 7.86 54.74
C GLU A 341 -8.89 6.47 54.81
N ALA A 342 -10.09 6.38 55.40
CA ALA A 342 -10.81 5.13 55.59
C ALA A 342 -11.11 4.44 54.24
N THR A 343 -11.06 3.10 54.22
CA THR A 343 -11.37 2.30 53.06
C THR A 343 -12.87 2.38 52.73
N ASP A 344 -13.21 2.66 51.47
CA ASP A 344 -14.60 2.65 50.97
C ASP A 344 -15.14 1.20 50.87
N ASP A 345 -15.16 0.49 52.00
CA ASP A 345 -15.53 -0.93 52.10
C ASP A 345 -17.02 -1.15 51.80
N ASP A 346 -17.88 -0.17 52.09
CA ASP A 346 -19.31 -0.23 51.79
C ASP A 346 -19.62 -0.16 50.29
N ASP A 347 -18.93 0.73 49.56
CA ASP A 347 -19.09 0.85 48.10
C ASP A 347 -18.46 -0.35 47.37
N LEU A 348 -17.39 -0.93 47.92
CA LEU A 348 -16.81 -2.17 47.43
C LEU A 348 -17.75 -3.35 47.68
N ALA A 349 -18.33 -3.45 48.88
CA ALA A 349 -19.32 -4.47 49.21
C ALA A 349 -20.60 -4.33 48.38
N TRP A 350 -21.04 -3.11 48.06
CA TRP A 350 -22.13 -2.87 47.11
C TRP A 350 -21.78 -3.39 45.71
N SER A 351 -20.57 -3.08 45.23
CA SER A 351 -20.10 -3.55 43.91
C SER A 351 -20.02 -5.07 43.84
N GLN A 352 -19.56 -5.72 44.93
CA GLN A 352 -19.53 -7.17 45.05
C GLN A 352 -20.93 -7.79 45.05
N ARG A 353 -21.88 -7.25 45.83
CA ARG A 353 -23.28 -7.73 45.85
C ARG A 353 -23.96 -7.53 44.49
N ALA A 354 -23.76 -6.39 43.84
CA ALA A 354 -24.32 -6.11 42.53
C ALA A 354 -23.76 -7.05 41.44
N LEU A 355 -22.47 -7.39 41.49
CA LEU A 355 -21.89 -8.40 40.60
C LEU A 355 -22.44 -9.79 40.87
N GLN A 356 -22.61 -10.17 42.14
CA GLN A 356 -23.17 -11.47 42.51
C GLN A 356 -24.64 -11.62 42.07
N GLU A 357 -25.40 -10.54 42.11
CA GLU A 357 -26.76 -10.49 41.57
C GLU A 357 -26.78 -10.59 40.04
N VAL A 358 -25.87 -9.88 39.35
CA VAL A 358 -25.69 -10.01 37.90
C VAL A 358 -25.31 -11.44 37.51
N VAL A 359 -24.40 -12.08 38.25
CA VAL A 359 -24.03 -13.49 38.03
C VAL A 359 -25.21 -14.42 38.26
N SER A 360 -26.04 -14.15 39.27
CA SER A 360 -27.27 -14.94 39.53
C SER A 360 -28.30 -14.77 38.41
N GLN A 361 -28.48 -13.55 37.89
CA GLN A 361 -29.36 -13.26 36.75
C GLN A 361 -28.82 -13.89 35.45
N LEU A 362 -27.51 -13.83 35.22
CA LEU A 362 -26.88 -14.45 34.06
C LEU A 362 -27.01 -15.98 34.11
N GLY A 363 -26.85 -16.57 35.30
CA GLY A 363 -27.09 -17.99 35.54
C GLY A 363 -28.54 -18.40 35.21
N GLN A 364 -29.52 -17.59 35.57
CA GLN A 364 -30.92 -17.82 35.20
C GLN A 364 -31.14 -17.71 33.67
N VAL A 365 -30.50 -16.77 32.99
CA VAL A 365 -30.51 -16.67 31.51
C VAL A 365 -29.84 -17.88 30.85
N SER A 366 -28.74 -18.40 31.42
CA SER A 366 -28.07 -19.60 30.94
C SER A 366 -28.93 -20.86 31.12
N VAL A 367 -29.66 -20.98 32.24
CA VAL A 367 -30.59 -22.09 32.47
C VAL A 367 -31.78 -22.03 31.50
N LEU A 368 -32.29 -20.84 31.19
CA LEU A 368 -33.34 -20.65 30.18
C LEU A 368 -32.85 -20.95 28.75
N SER A 369 -31.58 -20.68 28.44
CA SER A 369 -30.96 -21.00 27.15
C SER A 369 -30.66 -22.49 26.97
N LEU A 370 -30.47 -23.25 28.05
CA LEU A 370 -30.24 -24.70 28.04
C LEU A 370 -31.54 -25.50 27.93
N GLN A 371 -32.69 -24.91 28.27
CA GLN A 371 -34.00 -25.59 28.27
C GLN A 371 -34.75 -25.51 26.93
N GLY A 372 -34.10 -25.06 25.86
CA GLY A 372 -34.58 -25.25 24.48
C GLY A 372 -35.93 -24.61 24.15
N GLN A 373 -36.34 -23.54 24.83
CA GLN A 373 -37.56 -22.80 24.49
C GLN A 373 -37.23 -21.44 23.85
N SER A 374 -37.42 -21.41 22.52
CA SER A 374 -37.64 -20.26 21.65
C SER A 374 -36.61 -19.12 21.71
N LEU A 375 -35.48 -19.30 21.02
CA LEU A 375 -34.79 -18.19 20.39
C LEU A 375 -35.30 -18.06 18.95
N VAL A 376 -36.22 -17.13 18.71
CA VAL A 376 -36.55 -16.71 17.34
C VAL A 376 -35.33 -15.99 16.80
N LEU A 377 -34.55 -16.66 15.94
CA LEU A 377 -33.50 -16.00 15.16
C LEU A 377 -34.08 -15.34 13.89
N PRO A 378 -33.43 -14.28 13.38
CA PRO A 378 -33.85 -13.58 12.16
C PRO A 378 -33.88 -14.50 10.93
N PRO A 379 -34.63 -14.17 9.87
CA PRO A 379 -34.78 -15.05 8.71
C PRO A 379 -33.44 -15.19 7.97
N GLY A 380 -32.90 -16.42 7.91
CA GLY A 380 -31.77 -16.73 7.01
C GLY A 380 -30.73 -17.73 7.51
N ILE A 381 -30.76 -18.17 8.77
CA ILE A 381 -29.77 -19.13 9.30
C ILE A 381 -30.51 -20.33 9.91
N SER A 382 -30.44 -21.47 9.22
CA SER A 382 -30.95 -22.76 9.72
C SER A 382 -30.14 -23.22 10.94
N ALA A 383 -30.77 -23.82 11.95
CA ALA A 383 -30.09 -24.36 13.13
C ALA A 383 -28.92 -25.30 12.76
N ASN A 384 -29.05 -26.01 11.63
CA ASN A 384 -28.04 -26.92 11.13
C ASN A 384 -26.78 -26.20 10.63
N THR A 385 -26.90 -24.99 10.08
CA THR A 385 -25.73 -24.22 9.61
C THR A 385 -24.99 -23.56 10.77
N LEU A 386 -25.68 -23.26 11.88
CA LEU A 386 -25.05 -22.80 13.11
C LEU A 386 -24.27 -23.93 13.81
N THR A 387 -24.86 -25.13 13.91
CA THR A 387 -24.16 -26.29 14.47
C THR A 387 -22.94 -26.67 13.65
N GLU A 388 -23.04 -26.61 12.32
CA GLU A 388 -21.91 -26.87 11.43
C GLU A 388 -20.79 -25.83 11.64
N LYS A 389 -21.13 -24.53 11.70
CA LYS A 389 -20.15 -23.47 11.99
C LYS A 389 -19.49 -23.60 13.37
N LEU A 390 -20.25 -24.02 14.39
CA LEU A 390 -19.69 -24.24 15.72
C LEU A 390 -18.76 -25.46 15.77
N LEU A 391 -19.06 -26.51 14.99
CA LEU A 391 -18.18 -27.67 14.85
C LEU A 391 -16.91 -27.31 14.07
N THR A 392 -17.00 -26.53 12.99
CA THR A 392 -15.81 -26.06 12.26
C THR A 392 -14.95 -25.15 13.13
N GLN A 393 -15.56 -24.22 13.86
CA GLN A 393 -14.84 -23.36 14.81
C GLN A 393 -14.21 -24.16 15.96
N ASN A 394 -14.87 -25.19 16.50
CA ASN A 394 -14.26 -26.06 17.50
C ASN A 394 -13.08 -26.87 16.93
N ALA A 395 -13.19 -27.36 15.69
CA ALA A 395 -12.10 -28.06 15.02
C ALA A 395 -10.90 -27.13 14.77
N GLU A 396 -11.17 -25.89 14.34
CA GLU A 396 -10.15 -24.85 14.16
C GLU A 396 -9.49 -24.48 15.50
N LEU A 397 -10.27 -24.24 16.55
CA LEU A 397 -9.75 -23.97 17.91
C LEU A 397 -8.92 -25.14 18.43
N THR A 398 -9.37 -26.37 18.23
CA THR A 398 -8.59 -27.57 18.58
C THR A 398 -7.28 -27.62 17.80
N GLY A 399 -7.28 -27.23 16.52
CA GLY A 399 -6.08 -27.08 15.70
C GLY A 399 -5.15 -25.97 16.18
N TYR A 400 -5.69 -24.82 16.62
CA TYR A 400 -4.90 -23.75 17.22
C TYR A 400 -4.28 -24.18 18.56
N VAL A 401 -5.06 -24.83 19.43
CA VAL A 401 -4.56 -25.37 20.70
C VAL A 401 -3.46 -26.41 20.47
N SER A 402 -3.61 -27.28 19.47
CA SER A 402 -2.60 -28.27 19.14
C SER A 402 -1.30 -27.61 18.64
N ARG A 403 -1.40 -26.58 17.77
CA ARG A 403 -0.25 -25.79 17.31
C ARG A 403 0.45 -25.07 18.47
N LEU A 404 -0.30 -24.38 19.32
CA LEU A 404 0.24 -23.71 20.50
C LEU A 404 0.87 -24.70 21.48
N THR A 405 0.31 -25.91 21.61
CA THR A 405 0.89 -26.96 22.45
C THR A 405 2.20 -27.45 21.87
N ASN A 406 2.29 -27.61 20.56
CA ASN A 406 3.55 -27.96 19.88
C ASN A 406 4.58 -26.85 20.02
N GLU A 407 4.23 -25.59 19.75
CA GLU A 407 5.13 -24.44 19.92
C GLU A 407 5.61 -24.31 21.38
N LYS A 408 4.72 -24.51 22.35
CA LYS A 408 5.10 -24.56 23.77
C LYS A 408 6.10 -25.68 24.05
N ASN A 409 5.88 -26.89 23.51
CA ASN A 409 6.79 -28.01 23.66
C ASN A 409 8.14 -27.73 23.00
N ASP A 410 8.14 -27.11 21.81
CA ASP A 410 9.36 -26.72 21.09
C ASP A 410 10.16 -25.69 21.89
N LEU A 411 9.49 -24.68 22.47
CA LEU A 411 10.11 -23.71 23.36
C LEU A 411 10.62 -24.35 24.66
N GLN A 412 9.89 -25.31 25.24
CA GLN A 412 10.36 -26.07 26.40
C GLN A 412 11.59 -26.91 26.05
N ASN A 413 11.65 -27.52 24.88
CA ASN A 413 12.82 -28.25 24.40
C ASN A 413 14.02 -27.31 24.13
N ALA A 414 13.77 -26.13 23.57
CA ALA A 414 14.79 -25.11 23.37
C ALA A 414 15.32 -24.58 24.70
N LEU A 415 14.44 -24.33 25.68
CA LEU A 415 14.84 -23.98 27.05
C LEU A 415 15.68 -25.08 27.70
N LEU A 416 15.26 -26.35 27.62
CA LEU A 416 16.05 -27.47 28.15
C LEU A 416 17.44 -27.56 27.50
N ARG A 417 17.55 -27.26 26.20
CA ARG A 417 18.85 -27.19 25.50
C ARG A 417 19.72 -26.05 26.02
N LEU A 418 19.16 -24.85 26.13
CA LEU A 418 19.88 -23.67 26.64
C LEU A 418 20.25 -23.83 28.11
N GLU A 419 19.38 -24.40 28.95
CA GLU A 419 19.69 -24.76 30.34
C GLU A 419 20.79 -25.82 30.40
N GLY A 420 20.77 -26.78 29.47
CA GLY A 420 21.86 -27.71 29.25
C GLY A 420 23.17 -26.98 28.95
N GLU A 421 23.21 -26.12 27.93
CA GLU A 421 24.38 -25.33 27.55
C GLU A 421 24.90 -24.47 28.71
N ILE A 422 24.02 -23.75 29.41
CA ILE A 422 24.37 -22.96 30.60
C ILE A 422 24.95 -23.85 31.71
N SER A 423 24.38 -25.04 31.92
CA SER A 423 24.90 -25.99 32.91
C SER A 423 26.27 -26.55 32.49
N HIS A 424 26.50 -26.77 31.19
CA HIS A 424 27.81 -27.17 30.66
C HIS A 424 28.83 -26.03 30.81
N HIS A 425 28.46 -24.79 30.51
CA HIS A 425 29.32 -23.63 30.71
C HIS A 425 29.65 -23.42 32.19
N ARG A 426 28.67 -23.54 33.09
CA ARG A 426 28.88 -23.43 34.54
C ARG A 426 29.72 -24.58 35.12
N ALA A 427 29.45 -25.83 34.72
CA ALA A 427 30.25 -26.98 35.14
C ALA A 427 31.70 -26.90 34.62
N ARG A 428 31.90 -26.24 33.48
CA ARG A 428 33.21 -25.98 32.89
C ARG A 428 33.95 -24.82 33.57
N GLU A 429 33.24 -23.83 34.08
CA GLU A 429 33.80 -22.80 34.96
C GLU A 429 34.19 -23.39 36.33
N ASP A 430 33.35 -24.23 36.94
CA ASP A 430 33.62 -24.87 38.24
C ASP A 430 34.74 -25.94 38.16
N ALA A 431 34.98 -26.53 36.98
CA ALA A 431 36.11 -27.45 36.76
C ALA A 431 37.47 -26.73 36.58
N THR A 432 37.48 -25.39 36.50
CA THR A 432 38.67 -24.57 36.22
C THR A 432 39.45 -24.16 37.50
N ASP A 433 39.11 -24.70 38.66
CA ASP A 433 39.90 -24.53 39.90
C ASP A 433 41.17 -25.41 39.96
N HIS A 434 41.48 -26.15 38.88
CA HIS A 434 42.77 -26.81 38.69
C HIS A 434 43.42 -26.41 37.36
N PRO A 435 44.63 -25.81 37.36
CA PRO A 435 45.31 -25.40 36.15
C PRO A 435 45.93 -26.63 35.47
N SER A 436 45.12 -27.35 34.70
CA SER A 436 45.60 -28.34 33.73
C SER A 436 45.38 -27.79 32.34
N TRP A 437 46.49 -27.64 31.61
CA TRP A 437 46.54 -27.12 30.26
C TRP A 437 45.76 -28.02 29.29
N ASP A 438 44.54 -27.64 28.94
CA ASP A 438 43.87 -28.11 27.71
C ASP A 438 43.28 -26.92 26.97
N HIS A 439 44.17 -26.07 26.44
CA HIS A 439 43.81 -25.00 25.52
C HIS A 439 43.39 -25.51 24.14
N THR A 440 43.70 -26.76 23.80
CA THR A 440 43.60 -27.34 22.46
C THR A 440 42.15 -27.61 22.02
N LEU A 441 41.34 -28.26 22.86
CA LEU A 441 39.90 -28.46 22.58
C LEU A 441 39.10 -27.15 22.67
N ASN A 442 39.64 -26.21 23.43
CA ASN A 442 39.11 -24.88 23.69
C ASN A 442 38.90 -24.05 22.41
N THR A 443 40.02 -23.96 21.70
CA THR A 443 40.18 -23.22 20.46
C THR A 443 39.33 -23.78 19.33
N ASP A 444 39.17 -25.10 19.26
CA ASP A 444 38.48 -25.76 18.14
C ASP A 444 36.99 -25.38 18.08
N THR A 445 36.28 -25.36 19.22
CA THR A 445 34.87 -24.91 19.27
C THR A 445 34.71 -23.42 18.91
N PHE A 446 35.59 -22.54 19.39
CA PHE A 446 35.54 -21.12 19.04
C PHE A 446 35.91 -20.88 17.56
N THR A 447 36.77 -21.71 16.98
CA THR A 447 37.07 -21.65 15.54
C THR A 447 35.89 -22.13 14.70
N GLU A 448 35.21 -23.21 15.11
CA GLU A 448 34.02 -23.72 14.41
C GLU A 448 32.86 -22.71 14.42
N GLU A 449 32.62 -22.03 15.56
CA GLU A 449 31.61 -20.96 15.65
C GLU A 449 31.97 -19.75 14.79
N ARG A 450 33.26 -19.37 14.74
CA ARG A 450 33.74 -18.27 13.89
C ARG A 450 33.65 -18.62 12.40
N GLU A 451 33.89 -19.88 12.05
CA GLU A 451 33.66 -20.41 10.71
C GLU A 451 32.16 -20.49 10.37
N ALA A 452 31.30 -20.83 11.33
CA ALA A 452 29.85 -20.80 11.15
C ALA A 452 29.34 -19.39 10.90
N TRP A 453 29.80 -18.43 11.70
CA TRP A 453 29.45 -17.03 11.55
C TRP A 453 29.95 -16.43 10.22
N THR A 454 31.16 -16.77 9.79
CA THR A 454 31.68 -16.32 8.49
C THR A 454 30.91 -16.94 7.32
N ARG A 455 30.51 -18.21 7.41
CA ARG A 455 29.63 -18.86 6.43
C ARG A 455 28.25 -18.21 6.38
N GLU A 456 27.65 -17.91 7.53
CA GLU A 456 26.36 -17.25 7.61
C GLU A 456 26.43 -15.82 7.06
N LYS A 457 27.45 -15.05 7.43
CA LYS A 457 27.73 -13.71 6.89
C LYS A 457 27.88 -13.74 5.37
N LEU A 458 28.59 -14.73 4.83
CA LEU A 458 28.75 -14.90 3.38
C LEU A 458 27.41 -15.26 2.70
N ASN A 459 26.60 -16.12 3.33
CA ASN A 459 25.28 -16.48 2.82
C ASN A 459 24.30 -15.29 2.83
N LEU A 460 24.28 -14.50 3.91
CA LEU A 460 23.48 -13.27 3.98
C LEU A 460 23.93 -12.25 2.94
N HIS A 461 25.24 -12.09 2.75
CA HIS A 461 25.77 -11.20 1.71
C HIS A 461 25.41 -11.66 0.29
N LYS A 462 25.40 -12.97 0.03
CA LYS A 462 24.91 -13.54 -1.25
C LYS A 462 23.41 -13.31 -1.44
N SER A 463 22.62 -13.54 -0.40
CA SER A 463 21.16 -13.32 -0.45
C SER A 463 20.81 -11.85 -0.67
N LEU A 464 21.53 -10.94 0.00
CA LEU A 464 21.38 -9.50 -0.20
C LEU A 464 21.67 -9.10 -1.66
N LYS A 465 22.77 -9.58 -2.24
CA LYS A 465 23.09 -9.34 -3.66
C LYS A 465 22.03 -9.90 -4.61
N GLN A 466 21.44 -11.07 -4.29
CA GLN A 466 20.34 -11.63 -5.07
C GLN A 466 19.09 -10.75 -5.00
N MET A 467 18.73 -10.25 -3.81
CA MET A 467 17.61 -9.34 -3.64
C MET A 467 17.83 -7.98 -4.30
N GLU A 468 19.06 -7.45 -4.28
CA GLU A 468 19.44 -6.24 -5.00
C GLU A 468 19.34 -6.41 -6.52
N ALA A 469 19.71 -7.58 -7.04
CA ALA A 469 19.56 -7.93 -8.45
C ALA A 469 18.07 -8.04 -8.86
N GLU A 470 17.24 -8.70 -8.05
CA GLU A 470 15.79 -8.77 -8.28
C GLU A 470 15.12 -7.39 -8.19
N LEU A 471 15.53 -6.54 -7.24
CA LEU A 471 15.06 -5.14 -7.18
C LEU A 471 15.43 -4.35 -8.43
N SER A 472 16.67 -4.51 -8.91
CA SER A 472 17.14 -3.85 -10.13
C SER A 472 16.35 -4.30 -11.35
N LYS A 473 16.04 -5.61 -11.44
CA LYS A 473 15.20 -6.20 -12.48
C LYS A 473 13.76 -5.69 -12.43
N VAL A 474 13.10 -5.75 -11.27
CA VAL A 474 11.73 -5.23 -11.10
C VAL A 474 11.67 -3.73 -11.41
N LYS A 475 12.69 -2.96 -11.01
CA LYS A 475 12.79 -1.53 -11.34
C LYS A 475 12.95 -1.29 -12.84
N ALA A 476 13.66 -2.15 -13.57
CA ALA A 476 13.76 -2.09 -15.03
C ALA A 476 12.43 -2.50 -15.70
N GLU A 477 11.77 -3.54 -15.20
CA GLU A 477 10.45 -3.98 -15.66
C GLU A 477 9.40 -2.86 -15.48
N LEU A 478 9.40 -2.16 -14.34
CA LEU A 478 8.48 -1.04 -14.10
C LEU A 478 8.70 0.13 -15.06
N ARG A 479 9.97 0.42 -15.40
CA ARG A 479 10.31 1.43 -16.42
C ARG A 479 9.81 1.00 -17.80
N ASN A 480 10.02 -0.26 -18.17
CA ASN A 480 9.55 -0.82 -19.43
C ASN A 480 8.02 -0.84 -19.53
N GLU A 481 7.33 -1.21 -18.46
CA GLU A 481 5.86 -1.21 -18.38
C GLU A 481 5.31 0.22 -18.50
N THR A 482 6.00 1.20 -17.91
CA THR A 482 5.64 2.62 -18.05
C THR A 482 5.79 3.10 -19.49
N ILE A 483 6.90 2.76 -20.15
CA ILE A 483 7.11 3.08 -21.57
C ILE A 483 6.06 2.39 -22.45
N GLN A 484 5.73 1.12 -22.18
CA GLN A 484 4.69 0.39 -22.92
C GLN A 484 3.29 0.99 -22.71
N ARG A 485 2.96 1.41 -21.48
CA ARG A 485 1.70 2.11 -21.19
C ARG A 485 1.61 3.44 -21.93
N ASP A 486 2.69 4.21 -21.98
CA ASP A 486 2.72 5.50 -22.68
C ASP A 486 2.61 5.32 -24.20
N LEU A 487 3.36 4.37 -24.77
CA LEU A 487 3.26 4.02 -26.20
C LEU A 487 1.87 3.50 -26.56
N GLY A 488 1.28 2.63 -25.73
CA GLY A 488 -0.08 2.11 -25.94
C GLY A 488 -1.12 3.23 -25.89
N ARG A 489 -1.01 4.15 -24.93
CA ARG A 489 -1.90 5.31 -24.79
C ARG A 489 -1.85 6.22 -26.01
N ASP A 490 -0.69 6.41 -26.62
CA ASP A 490 -0.55 7.22 -27.83
C ASP A 490 -1.18 6.55 -29.07
N THR A 491 -1.07 5.24 -29.19
CA THR A 491 -1.73 4.49 -30.28
C THR A 491 -3.26 4.54 -30.17
N ASP A 492 -3.80 4.39 -28.95
CA ASP A 492 -5.23 4.50 -28.68
C ASP A 492 -5.74 5.92 -28.91
N ASN A 493 -4.97 6.93 -28.50
CA ASN A 493 -5.29 8.33 -28.74
C ASN A 493 -5.30 8.65 -30.25
N ALA A 494 -4.37 8.10 -31.03
CA ALA A 494 -4.36 8.24 -32.48
C ALA A 494 -5.56 7.54 -33.15
N ALA A 495 -5.93 6.34 -32.69
CA ALA A 495 -7.11 5.62 -33.16
C ALA A 495 -8.40 6.39 -32.83
N LEU A 496 -8.51 6.94 -31.62
CA LEU A 496 -9.63 7.75 -31.18
C LEU A 496 -9.76 9.03 -32.01
N LYS A 497 -8.66 9.76 -32.26
CA LYS A 497 -8.64 10.93 -33.15
C LYS A 497 -9.10 10.58 -34.57
N ARG A 498 -8.66 9.44 -35.11
CA ARG A 498 -9.12 8.94 -36.43
C ARG A 498 -10.62 8.64 -36.44
N MET A 499 -11.15 7.98 -35.41
CA MET A 499 -12.57 7.67 -35.29
C MET A 499 -13.42 8.94 -35.10
N TYR A 500 -12.95 9.87 -34.27
CA TYR A 500 -13.60 11.16 -34.07
C TYR A 500 -13.64 11.99 -35.36
N GLY A 501 -12.58 11.98 -36.15
CA GLY A 501 -12.57 12.62 -37.48
C GLY A 501 -13.52 11.97 -38.49
N LYS A 502 -13.71 10.64 -38.44
CA LYS A 502 -14.74 9.95 -39.23
C LYS A 502 -16.15 10.35 -38.76
N TYR A 503 -16.37 10.36 -37.45
CA TYR A 503 -17.64 10.79 -36.84
C TYR A 503 -18.00 12.23 -37.24
N LEU A 504 -17.07 13.19 -37.13
CA LEU A 504 -17.31 14.58 -37.51
C LEU A 504 -17.70 14.73 -38.99
N ARG A 505 -17.07 13.96 -39.88
CA ARG A 505 -17.44 13.94 -41.31
C ARG A 505 -18.85 13.38 -41.49
N SER A 506 -19.14 12.21 -40.94
CA SER A 506 -20.47 11.59 -41.00
C SER A 506 -21.56 12.49 -40.41
N GLU A 507 -21.27 13.17 -39.29
CA GLU A 507 -22.19 14.09 -38.63
C GLU A 507 -22.44 15.35 -39.45
N SER A 508 -21.40 15.86 -40.13
CA SER A 508 -21.54 16.98 -41.07
C SER A 508 -22.42 16.60 -42.26
N PHE A 509 -22.22 15.41 -42.85
CA PHE A 509 -23.08 14.90 -43.93
C PHE A 509 -24.52 14.69 -43.47
N ARG A 510 -24.73 14.12 -42.27
CA ARG A 510 -26.06 13.96 -41.68
C ARG A 510 -26.76 15.31 -41.51
N LYS A 511 -26.07 16.31 -40.96
CA LYS A 511 -26.60 17.67 -40.82
C LYS A 511 -26.95 18.28 -42.18
N ALA A 512 -26.08 18.13 -43.18
CA ALA A 512 -26.33 18.61 -44.54
C ALA A 512 -27.59 17.95 -45.14
N LEU A 513 -27.74 16.63 -45.02
CA LEU A 513 -28.92 15.90 -45.47
C LEU A 513 -30.20 16.34 -44.76
N VAL A 514 -30.14 16.57 -43.44
CA VAL A 514 -31.29 17.11 -42.68
C VAL A 514 -31.67 18.51 -43.18
N TYR A 515 -30.70 19.37 -43.47
CA TYR A 515 -30.97 20.69 -44.04
C TYR A 515 -31.54 20.61 -45.45
N GLN A 516 -30.99 19.74 -46.31
CA GLN A 516 -31.52 19.49 -47.65
C GLN A 516 -32.96 18.99 -47.58
N LYS A 517 -33.26 17.99 -46.73
CA LYS A 517 -34.61 17.49 -46.50
C LYS A 517 -35.56 18.60 -46.03
N LYS A 518 -35.13 19.43 -45.07
CA LYS A 518 -35.92 20.55 -44.56
C LYS A 518 -36.19 21.60 -45.63
N TYR A 519 -35.21 21.88 -46.48
CA TYR A 519 -35.36 22.79 -47.61
C TYR A 519 -36.34 22.25 -48.65
N LEU A 520 -36.21 20.98 -49.03
CA LEU A 520 -37.13 20.30 -49.96
C LEU A 520 -38.57 20.30 -49.42
N LEU A 521 -38.78 19.96 -48.14
CA LEU A 521 -40.11 20.01 -47.52
C LEU A 521 -40.72 21.42 -47.55
N LEU A 522 -39.90 22.44 -47.30
CA LEU A 522 -40.36 23.84 -47.38
C LEU A 522 -40.75 24.23 -48.81
N LEU A 523 -40.01 23.73 -49.79
CA LEU A 523 -40.25 23.98 -51.20
C LEU A 523 -41.53 23.27 -51.68
N LEU A 524 -41.68 21.98 -51.36
CA LEU A 524 -42.88 21.17 -51.64
C LEU A 524 -44.13 21.78 -51.01
N GLY A 525 -44.06 22.21 -49.74
CA GLY A 525 -45.18 22.91 -49.09
C GLY A 525 -45.56 24.21 -49.80
N GLY A 526 -44.59 24.95 -50.36
CA GLY A 526 -44.88 26.14 -51.18
C GLY A 526 -45.49 25.80 -52.55
N PHE A 527 -45.15 24.65 -53.13
CA PHE A 527 -45.76 24.20 -54.39
C PHE A 527 -47.19 23.68 -54.19
N GLN A 528 -47.48 23.06 -53.05
CA GLN A 528 -48.82 22.59 -52.71
C GLN A 528 -49.85 23.74 -52.70
N GLU A 529 -49.48 24.91 -52.14
CA GLU A 529 -50.34 26.11 -52.15
C GLU A 529 -50.64 26.58 -53.59
N CYS A 530 -49.66 26.52 -54.50
CA CYS A 530 -49.83 26.89 -55.91
C CYS A 530 -50.68 25.87 -56.68
N GLU A 531 -50.51 24.57 -56.39
CA GLU A 531 -51.30 23.49 -56.97
C GLU A 531 -52.77 23.60 -56.55
N GLU A 532 -53.04 23.75 -55.24
CA GLU A 532 -54.37 23.92 -54.69
C GLU A 532 -55.08 25.16 -55.27
N ALA A 533 -54.37 26.29 -55.40
CA ALA A 533 -54.92 27.50 -56.02
C ALA A 533 -55.26 27.30 -57.51
N THR A 534 -54.43 26.58 -58.24
CA THR A 534 -54.64 26.30 -59.67
C THR A 534 -55.81 25.33 -59.88
N LEU A 535 -55.86 24.25 -59.10
CA LEU A 535 -56.96 23.28 -59.13
C LEU A 535 -58.29 23.95 -58.73
N ALA A 536 -58.30 24.82 -57.72
CA ALA A 536 -59.48 25.59 -57.34
C ALA A 536 -59.96 26.52 -58.47
N LEU A 537 -59.03 27.18 -59.18
CA LEU A 537 -59.37 28.04 -60.32
C LEU A 537 -59.95 27.23 -61.49
N ILE A 538 -59.36 26.08 -61.82
CA ILE A 538 -59.84 25.17 -62.88
C ILE A 538 -61.22 24.61 -62.54
N ALA A 539 -61.42 24.16 -61.29
CA ALA A 539 -62.71 23.66 -60.81
C ALA A 539 -63.82 24.72 -60.97
N ARG A 540 -63.50 25.99 -60.67
CA ARG A 540 -64.43 27.12 -60.84
C ARG A 540 -64.75 27.43 -62.30
N MET A 541 -63.76 27.33 -63.20
CA MET A 541 -63.98 27.50 -64.65
C MET A 541 -64.80 26.35 -65.26
N GLY A 542 -64.72 25.14 -64.68
CA GLY A 542 -65.46 23.96 -65.11
C GLY A 542 -66.93 23.91 -64.67
N GLY A 543 -67.47 24.96 -64.04
CA GLY A 543 -68.87 25.03 -63.62
C GLY A 543 -69.25 24.18 -62.40
N GLN A 544 -68.26 23.56 -61.74
CA GLN A 544 -68.47 22.79 -60.51
C GLN A 544 -68.44 23.73 -59.31
N ALA A 545 -69.51 23.78 -58.49
CA ALA A 545 -69.49 24.48 -57.21
C ALA A 545 -68.66 23.66 -56.21
N SER A 546 -67.37 23.91 -56.11
CA SER A 546 -66.53 23.29 -55.08
C SER A 546 -66.74 23.98 -53.72
N TYR A 547 -66.92 23.17 -52.68
CA TYR A 547 -67.09 23.59 -51.27
C TYR A 547 -65.80 24.15 -50.62
N THR A 548 -64.79 24.48 -51.42
CA THR A 548 -63.50 24.98 -50.95
C THR A 548 -63.44 26.47 -51.22
N ASP A 549 -63.89 27.21 -50.22
CA ASP A 549 -63.82 28.66 -50.13
C ASP A 549 -62.40 29.16 -50.45
N LEU A 550 -62.26 29.92 -51.54
CA LEU A 550 -61.00 30.56 -51.94
C LEU A 550 -60.49 31.50 -50.83
N GLU A 551 -61.34 31.85 -49.87
CA GLU A 551 -60.93 32.55 -48.66
C GLU A 551 -59.93 31.75 -47.81
N VAL A 552 -59.91 30.42 -47.79
CA VAL A 552 -58.93 29.70 -46.92
C VAL A 552 -57.50 29.83 -47.44
N ILE A 553 -57.30 29.82 -48.77
CA ILE A 553 -56.00 30.04 -49.41
C ILE A 553 -55.60 31.53 -49.35
N THR A 554 -56.59 32.45 -49.32
CA THR A 554 -56.36 33.91 -49.26
C THR A 554 -56.47 34.53 -47.86
N LYS A 555 -56.86 33.76 -46.82
CA LYS A 555 -56.97 34.17 -45.40
C LYS A 555 -55.64 34.15 -44.65
N HIS A 556 -54.54 33.75 -45.26
CA HIS A 556 -53.25 34.22 -44.79
C HIS A 556 -53.19 35.72 -45.07
N SER A 557 -53.31 36.54 -44.03
CA SER A 557 -53.30 37.99 -44.17
C SER A 557 -52.13 38.41 -45.07
N ARG A 558 -52.32 39.39 -45.95
CA ARG A 558 -51.24 39.92 -46.81
C ARG A 558 -49.98 40.30 -45.99
N ALA A 559 -50.15 40.59 -44.70
CA ALA A 559 -49.09 40.79 -43.73
C ALA A 559 -48.33 39.50 -43.37
N PHE A 560 -49.00 38.35 -43.22
CA PHE A 560 -48.38 37.05 -42.94
C PHE A 560 -47.50 36.56 -44.10
N THR A 561 -47.95 36.68 -45.34
CA THR A 561 -47.14 36.32 -46.51
C THR A 561 -45.94 37.27 -46.67
N ARG A 562 -46.13 38.57 -46.44
CA ARG A 562 -45.03 39.55 -46.40
C ARG A 562 -44.04 39.29 -45.28
N PHE A 563 -44.51 38.90 -44.09
CA PHE A 563 -43.68 38.53 -42.95
C PHE A 563 -42.86 37.27 -43.24
N ARG A 564 -43.47 36.23 -43.82
CA ARG A 564 -42.73 35.01 -44.21
C ARG A 564 -41.69 35.29 -45.28
N SER A 565 -42.01 36.12 -46.27
CA SER A 565 -41.03 36.53 -47.28
C SER A 565 -39.90 37.37 -46.69
N ALA A 566 -40.21 38.34 -45.82
CA ALA A 566 -39.21 39.15 -45.12
C ALA A 566 -38.32 38.31 -44.19
N ALA A 567 -38.90 37.35 -43.46
CA ALA A 567 -38.17 36.43 -42.61
C ALA A 567 -37.25 35.50 -43.42
N ARG A 568 -37.70 35.01 -44.59
CA ARG A 568 -36.85 34.23 -45.51
C ARG A 568 -35.68 35.05 -46.04
N VAL A 569 -35.92 36.32 -46.41
CA VAL A 569 -34.86 37.24 -46.86
C VAL A 569 -33.88 37.58 -45.73
N ALA A 570 -34.37 37.86 -44.52
CA ALA A 570 -33.53 38.14 -43.36
C ALA A 570 -32.64 36.95 -42.97
N ILE A 571 -33.19 35.72 -42.97
CA ILE A 571 -32.43 34.49 -42.70
C ILE A 571 -31.39 34.22 -43.81
N ALA A 572 -31.66 34.60 -45.06
CA ALA A 572 -30.71 34.46 -46.15
C ALA A 572 -29.56 35.48 -46.07
N ILE A 573 -29.81 36.67 -45.51
CA ILE A 573 -28.80 37.72 -45.29
C ILE A 573 -27.98 37.47 -44.00
N SER A 574 -28.56 36.79 -42.99
CA SER A 574 -27.90 36.52 -41.70
C SER A 574 -27.11 35.21 -41.64
N ARG A 575 -27.08 34.45 -42.73
CA ARG A 575 -26.19 33.29 -42.91
C ARG A 575 -24.94 33.73 -43.66
#